data_AF-A0AAV4F4M3-F1
#
_entry.id   AF-A0AAV4F4M3-F1
#
_cell.length_a   1.000
_cell.length_b   1.000
_cell.length_c   1.000
_cell.angle_alpha   90.00
_cell.angle_beta   90.00
_cell.angle_gamma   90.00
#
_symmetry.space_group_name_H-M   'P 1'
#
loop_
_entity.id
_entity.type
_entity.pdbx_description
1 polymer ?
#
loop_
_entity_poly.entity_id
_entity_poly.type
_entity_poly.pdbx_seq_one_letter_code
_entity_poly.pdbx_strand_id
1 'polypeptide(L)'
;MIREWLLTPYPNPQNQAEEGYNVAHSTTRSTIERCIGILKRRFHCLHTEMRLAPRRVCKIVAVCMMLHNFAVRHGALAEEGDDNENEIPLHPPGVGDNATERARTAAGKAVRDQIVRDYFR
;
A
#
# COMPACT_ATOMS: atom_id res chain seq x y z
N MET A 1 1.08 2.55 15.53
CA MET A 1 2.52 2.39 15.17
C MET A 1 2.74 2.90 13.75
N ILE A 2 3.24 4.13 13.59
CA ILE A 2 3.71 4.66 12.28
C ILE A 2 5.22 4.44 12.27
N ARG A 3 5.71 3.68 11.28
CA ARG A 3 7.13 3.36 11.16
C ARG A 3 7.82 4.43 10.30
N GLU A 4 9.14 4.58 10.49
CA GLU A 4 9.94 5.62 9.81
C GLU A 4 9.90 5.51 8.27
N TRP A 5 9.67 4.30 7.76
CA TRP A 5 9.56 4.00 6.33
C TRP A 5 8.12 4.05 5.80
N LEU A 6 7.13 4.31 6.65
CA LEU A 6 5.74 4.35 6.25
C LEU A 6 5.37 5.77 5.82
N LEU A 7 5.11 5.95 4.52
CA LEU A 7 4.54 7.19 3.99
C LEU A 7 3.10 7.30 4.48
N THR A 8 2.79 8.37 5.20
CA THR A 8 1.44 8.63 5.74
C THR A 8 0.83 9.88 5.11
N PRO A 9 -0.50 9.92 4.88
CA PRO A 9 -1.17 11.13 4.43
C PRO A 9 -1.11 12.25 5.49
N TYR A 10 -1.28 13.50 5.07
CA TYR A 10 -1.60 14.60 5.97
C TYR A 10 -3.06 14.49 6.40
N PRO A 11 -3.35 14.38 7.70
CA PRO A 11 -4.74 14.30 8.17
C PRO A 11 -5.50 15.63 7.98
N ASN A 12 -4.79 16.75 7.93
CA ASN A 12 -5.36 18.09 7.70
C ASN A 12 -4.39 18.89 6.83
N PRO A 13 -4.36 18.68 5.50
CA PRO A 13 -3.44 19.37 4.60
C PRO A 13 -3.70 20.89 4.66
N GLN A 14 -2.62 21.68 4.73
CA GLN A 14 -2.68 23.14 4.88
C GLN A 14 -2.36 23.91 3.60
N ASN A 15 -1.83 23.24 2.59
CA ASN A 15 -1.40 23.85 1.33
C ASN A 15 -1.56 22.87 0.16
N GLN A 16 -1.46 23.41 -1.05
CA GLN A 16 -1.68 22.65 -2.29
C GLN A 16 -0.64 21.53 -2.49
N ALA A 17 0.59 21.68 -1.99
CA ALA A 17 1.61 20.63 -2.06
C ALA A 17 1.24 19.43 -1.17
N GLU A 18 0.73 19.68 0.04
CA GLU A 18 0.23 18.62 0.95
C GLU A 18 -1.01 17.92 0.39
N GLU A 19 -1.93 18.67 -0.22
CA GLU A 19 -3.08 18.11 -0.94
C GLU A 19 -2.64 17.24 -2.12
N GLY A 20 -1.74 17.75 -2.96
CA GLY A 20 -1.17 17.03 -4.09
C GLY A 20 -0.47 15.72 -3.67
N TYR A 21 0.27 15.76 -2.56
CA TYR A 21 0.86 14.56 -1.98
C TYR A 21 -0.20 13.55 -1.53
N ASN A 22 -1.26 14.00 -0.85
CA ASN A 22 -2.35 13.10 -0.42
C ASN A 22 -3.04 12.44 -1.61
N VAL A 23 -3.28 13.18 -2.71
CA VAL A 23 -3.86 12.64 -3.95
C VAL A 23 -2.94 11.61 -4.59
N ALA A 24 -1.64 11.90 -4.70
CA ALA A 24 -0.67 10.96 -5.26
C ALA A 24 -0.53 9.70 -4.38
N HIS A 25 -0.50 9.88 -3.06
CA HIS A 25 -0.43 8.80 -2.07
C HIS A 25 -1.65 7.89 -2.16
N SER A 26 -2.86 8.46 -2.18
CA SER A 26 -4.11 7.69 -2.28
C SER A 26 -4.22 6.96 -3.61
N THR A 27 -3.91 7.63 -4.73
CA THR A 27 -3.97 7.03 -6.07
C THR A 27 -2.99 5.86 -6.22
N THR A 28 -1.77 6.03 -5.70
CA THR A 28 -0.77 4.96 -5.69
C THR A 28 -1.23 3.79 -4.84
N ARG A 29 -1.79 4.06 -3.65
CA ARG A 29 -2.35 3.03 -2.77
C ARG A 29 -3.49 2.26 -3.46
N SER A 30 -4.45 2.96 -4.06
CA SER A 30 -5.58 2.33 -4.77
C SER A 30 -5.10 1.38 -5.87
N THR A 31 -4.05 1.77 -6.62
CA THR A 31 -3.46 0.91 -7.65
C THR A 31 -2.90 -0.40 -7.06
N ILE A 32 -2.17 -0.31 -5.95
CA ILE A 32 -1.59 -1.49 -5.28
C ILE A 32 -2.68 -2.36 -4.65
N GLU A 33 -3.68 -1.76 -4.01
CA GLU A 33 -4.80 -2.50 -3.41
C GLU A 33 -5.61 -3.25 -4.47
N ARG A 34 -5.88 -2.61 -5.62
CA ARG A 34 -6.50 -3.26 -6.78
C ARG A 34 -5.68 -4.45 -7.27
N CYS A 35 -4.37 -4.27 -7.42
CA CYS A 35 -3.46 -5.35 -7.82
C CYS A 35 -3.49 -6.53 -6.83
N ILE A 36 -3.46 -6.26 -5.53
CA ILE A 36 -3.59 -7.30 -4.50
C ILE A 36 -4.96 -7.99 -4.58
N GLY A 37 -6.04 -7.25 -4.81
CA GLY A 37 -7.39 -7.78 -5.02
C GLY A 37 -7.45 -8.77 -6.18
N ILE A 38 -6.95 -8.38 -7.35
CA ILE A 38 -6.86 -9.22 -8.55
C ILE A 38 -6.08 -10.51 -8.25
N LEU A 39 -4.91 -10.39 -7.61
CA LEU A 39 -4.08 -11.54 -7.26
C LEU A 39 -4.80 -12.51 -6.30
N LYS A 40 -5.52 -12.00 -5.30
CA LYS A 40 -6.30 -12.82 -4.37
C LYS A 40 -7.48 -13.52 -5.04
N ARG A 41 -8.19 -12.85 -5.96
CA ARG A 41 -9.28 -13.45 -6.75
C ARG A 41 -8.75 -14.57 -7.65
N ARG A 42 -7.62 -14.33 -8.31
CA ARG A 42 -7.01 -15.28 -9.24
C ARG A 42 -6.38 -16.49 -8.55
N PHE A 43 -5.63 -16.24 -7.48
CA PHE A 43 -4.91 -17.27 -6.75
C PHE A 43 -5.52 -17.42 -5.36
N HIS A 44 -6.45 -18.37 -5.23
CA HIS A 44 -7.19 -18.59 -3.98
C HIS A 44 -6.27 -18.83 -2.76
N CYS A 45 -5.05 -19.36 -2.97
CA CYS A 45 -4.05 -19.50 -1.90
C CYS A 45 -3.58 -18.16 -1.29
N LEU A 46 -3.76 -17.03 -1.98
CA LEU A 46 -3.49 -15.69 -1.47
C LEU A 46 -4.70 -15.08 -0.74
N HIS A 47 -5.90 -15.61 -0.99
CA HIS A 47 -7.12 -15.21 -0.30
C HIS A 47 -7.26 -15.91 1.05
N THR A 48 -6.80 -17.15 1.16
CA THR A 48 -6.91 -17.98 2.37
C THR A 48 -5.65 -17.95 3.25
N GLU A 49 -5.78 -18.46 4.46
CA GLU A 49 -4.65 -18.63 5.37
C GLU A 49 -3.67 -19.69 4.86
N MET A 50 -2.41 -19.32 4.68
CA MET A 50 -1.34 -20.26 4.34
C MET A 50 -0.63 -20.76 5.60
N ARG A 51 -0.83 -22.02 5.96
CA ARG A 51 -0.14 -22.71 7.08
C ARG A 51 1.27 -23.18 6.69
N LEU A 52 2.08 -22.24 6.20
CA LEU A 52 3.46 -22.47 5.75
C LEU A 52 4.41 -21.49 6.45
N ALA A 53 5.68 -21.85 6.53
CA ALA A 53 6.69 -20.93 7.05
C ALA A 53 6.72 -19.63 6.23
N PRO A 54 6.90 -18.44 6.85
CA PRO A 54 6.86 -17.14 6.15
C PRO A 54 7.75 -17.09 4.91
N ARG A 55 8.96 -17.66 4.99
CA ARG A 55 9.90 -17.75 3.86
C ARG A 55 9.33 -18.50 2.65
N ARG A 56 8.50 -19.53 2.87
CA ARG A 56 7.81 -20.26 1.78
C ARG A 56 6.65 -19.43 1.24
N VAL A 57 5.88 -18.79 2.10
CA VAL A 57 4.78 -17.89 1.70
C VAL A 57 5.29 -16.78 0.78
N CYS A 58 6.40 -16.11 1.12
CA CYS A 58 6.99 -15.06 0.27
C CYS A 58 7.33 -15.58 -1.14
N LYS A 59 7.81 -16.82 -1.26
CA LYS A 59 8.09 -17.44 -2.57
C LYS A 59 6.82 -17.70 -3.37
N ILE A 60 5.77 -18.19 -2.71
CA ILE A 60 4.47 -18.44 -3.36
C ILE A 60 3.90 -17.12 -3.89
N VAL A 61 3.90 -16.06 -3.07
CA VAL A 61 3.44 -14.72 -3.49
C VAL A 61 4.21 -14.24 -4.73
N ALA A 62 5.54 -14.36 -4.73
CA ALA A 62 6.37 -13.97 -5.87
C ALA A 62 6.04 -14.79 -7.13
N VAL A 63 5.83 -16.10 -7.01
CA VAL A 63 5.44 -16.96 -8.14
C VAL A 63 4.06 -16.58 -8.67
N CYS A 64 3.08 -16.33 -7.82
CA CYS A 64 1.76 -15.84 -8.24
C CYS A 64 1.86 -14.54 -9.04
N MET A 65 2.67 -13.58 -8.59
CA MET A 65 2.92 -12.33 -9.32
C MET A 65 3.58 -12.58 -10.68
N MET A 66 4.60 -13.45 -10.75
CA MET A 66 5.25 -13.81 -12.01
C MET A 66 4.28 -14.46 -12.99
N LEU A 67 3.46 -15.41 -12.52
CA LEU A 67 2.46 -16.09 -13.34
C LEU A 67 1.36 -15.15 -13.83
N HIS A 68 0.92 -14.21 -12.99
CA HIS A 68 -0.03 -13.17 -13.39
C HIS A 68 0.56 -12.30 -14.50
N ASN A 69 1.77 -11.77 -14.30
CA ASN A 69 2.45 -10.94 -15.30
C ASN A 69 2.69 -11.70 -16.60
N PHE A 70 3.05 -12.99 -16.52
CA PHE A 70 3.19 -13.85 -17.69
C PHE A 70 1.87 -13.96 -18.45
N ALA A 71 0.76 -14.24 -17.75
CA ALA A 71 -0.56 -14.37 -18.38
C ALA A 71 -1.02 -13.06 -19.05
N VAL A 72 -0.83 -11.90 -18.38
CA VAL A 72 -1.13 -10.58 -18.95
C VAL A 72 -0.32 -10.33 -20.24
N ARG A 73 1.00 -10.57 -20.20
CA ARG A 73 1.88 -10.33 -21.36
C ARG A 73 1.55 -11.19 -22.58
N HIS A 74 0.95 -12.36 -22.37
CA HIS A 74 0.57 -13.26 -23.45
C HIS A 74 -0.91 -13.13 -23.85
N GLY A 75 -1.61 -12.09 -23.37
CA GLY A 75 -3.02 -11.85 -23.71
C GLY A 75 -3.97 -12.93 -23.19
N ALA A 76 -3.52 -13.76 -22.24
CA ALA A 76 -4.33 -14.82 -21.65
C ALA A 76 -5.35 -14.28 -20.64
N LEU A 77 -5.31 -12.97 -20.36
CA LEU A 77 -6.24 -12.25 -19.50
C LEU A 77 -6.67 -10.96 -20.16
N ALA A 78 -7.98 -10.74 -20.18
CA ALA A 78 -8.51 -9.40 -20.34
C ALA A 78 -8.25 -8.62 -19.04
N GLU A 79 -7.98 -7.31 -19.14
CA GLU A 79 -7.95 -6.42 -17.98
C GLU A 79 -9.29 -6.57 -17.24
N GLU A 80 -9.31 -7.24 -16.09
CA GLU A 80 -10.54 -7.45 -15.33
C GLU A 80 -11.10 -6.07 -14.93
N GLY A 81 -12.31 -5.77 -15.43
CA GLY A 81 -13.08 -4.58 -15.11
C GLY A 81 -13.35 -4.45 -13.61
N ASP A 82 -13.48 -3.19 -13.22
CA ASP A 82 -13.56 -2.69 -11.85
C ASP A 82 -14.90 -3.03 -11.18
N ASP A 83 -14.86 -3.91 -10.17
CA ASP A 83 -15.91 -4.05 -9.15
C ASP A 83 -15.23 -3.88 -7.79
N ASN A 84 -15.02 -2.64 -7.37
CA ASN A 84 -14.42 -2.31 -6.07
C ASN A 84 -15.51 -1.89 -5.07
N GLU A 85 -15.90 -2.80 -4.17
CA GLU A 85 -16.77 -2.50 -3.02
C GLU A 85 -15.99 -2.36 -1.68
N ASN A 86 -14.66 -2.30 -1.69
CA ASN A 86 -13.89 -2.24 -0.45
C ASN A 86 -13.01 -0.99 -0.35
N GLU A 87 -13.66 0.17 -0.22
CA GLU A 87 -13.02 1.31 0.43
C GLU A 87 -12.75 0.95 1.89
N ILE A 88 -11.52 0.55 2.23
CA ILE A 88 -11.12 0.34 3.62
C ILE A 88 -11.01 1.73 4.27
N PRO A 89 -11.85 2.07 5.27
CA PRO A 89 -11.74 3.35 5.95
C PRO A 89 -10.35 3.51 6.58
N LEU A 90 -9.78 4.70 6.44
CA LEU A 90 -8.53 5.07 7.13
C LEU A 90 -8.76 5.04 8.64
N HIS A 91 -8.45 3.93 9.30
CA HIS A 91 -8.37 3.92 10.76
C HIS A 91 -7.01 4.53 11.17
N PRO A 92 -6.97 5.64 11.93
CA PRO A 92 -5.73 6.18 12.44
C PRO A 92 -5.06 5.15 13.37
N PRO A 93 -3.76 4.86 13.24
CA PRO A 93 -3.12 3.86 14.09
C PRO A 93 -3.19 4.28 15.57
N GLY A 94 -3.70 3.38 16.42
CA GLY A 94 -3.79 3.58 17.87
C GLY A 94 -2.47 4.07 18.47
N VAL A 95 -2.56 5.11 19.30
CA VAL A 95 -1.44 5.79 19.95
C VAL A 95 -0.96 4.93 21.12
N GLY A 96 0.22 4.32 20.96
CA GLY A 96 0.96 3.71 22.07
C GLY A 96 1.96 4.72 22.62
N ASP A 97 1.79 5.13 23.87
CA ASP A 97 2.60 6.14 24.55
C ASP A 97 3.98 5.58 24.97
N ASN A 98 4.96 5.58 24.06
CA ASN A 98 6.36 5.46 24.46
C ASN A 98 7.28 6.41 23.65
N ALA A 99 8.39 6.84 24.26
CA ALA A 99 9.29 7.85 23.73
C ALA A 99 9.96 7.43 22.40
N THR A 100 10.24 6.13 22.24
CA THR A 100 10.83 5.55 21.04
C THR A 100 9.87 5.61 19.84
N GLU A 101 8.58 5.41 20.07
CA GLU A 101 7.54 5.50 19.04
C GLU A 101 7.28 6.95 18.60
N ARG A 102 7.44 7.94 19.51
CA ARG A 102 7.39 9.37 19.15
C ARG A 102 8.55 9.75 18.22
N ALA A 103 9.76 9.29 18.51
CA ALA A 103 10.93 9.54 17.65
C ALA A 103 10.77 8.94 16.25
N ARG A 104 10.28 7.69 16.15
CA ARG A 104 10.01 7.02 14.87
C ARG A 104 8.92 7.70 14.05
N THR A 105 7.87 8.14 14.72
CA THR A 105 6.78 8.88 14.10
C THR A 105 7.26 10.24 13.58
N ALA A 106 8.18 10.90 14.29
CA ALA A 106 8.79 12.15 13.84
C ALA A 106 9.68 11.94 12.61
N ALA A 107 10.50 10.88 12.58
CA ALA A 107 11.33 10.56 11.43
C ALA A 107 10.51 10.27 10.16
N GLY A 108 9.42 9.49 10.27
CA GLY A 108 8.53 9.21 9.14
C GLY A 108 7.84 10.47 8.59
N LYS A 109 7.40 11.38 9.48
CA LYS A 109 6.86 12.69 9.08
C LYS A 109 7.91 13.55 8.38
N ALA A 110 9.15 13.57 8.88
CA ALA A 110 10.24 14.34 8.25
C ALA A 110 10.55 13.83 6.84
N VAL A 111 10.55 12.51 6.60
CA VAL A 111 10.73 11.93 5.26
C VAL A 111 9.61 12.35 4.33
N ARG A 112 8.35 12.28 4.78
CA ARG A 112 7.20 12.77 4.01
C ARG A 112 7.35 14.26 3.68
N ASP A 113 7.65 15.09 4.67
CA ASP A 113 7.77 16.54 4.49
C ASP A 113 8.95 16.89 3.55
N GLN A 114 9.99 16.05 3.50
CA GLN A 114 11.06 16.16 2.51
C GLN A 114 10.55 15.83 1.10
N ILE A 115 9.84 14.70 0.93
CA ILE A 115 9.24 14.32 -0.37
C ILE A 115 8.29 15.40 -0.89
N VAL A 116 7.46 15.98 -0.02
CA VAL A 116 6.53 17.05 -0.39
C VAL A 116 7.30 18.25 -0.91
N ARG A 117 8.33 18.70 -0.18
CA ARG A 117 9.17 19.83 -0.61
C ARG A 117 9.89 19.58 -1.94
N ASP A 118 10.34 18.35 -2.18
CA ASP A 118 11.14 18.03 -3.36
C ASP A 118 10.30 17.83 -4.62
N TYR A 119 9.07 17.31 -4.48
CA TYR A 119 8.27 16.81 -5.62
C TYR A 119 6.91 17.48 -5.80
N PHE A 120 6.40 18.21 -4.81
CA PHE A 120 5.07 18.82 -4.84
C PHE A 120 5.19 20.35 -4.64
N ARG A 121 4.58 21.14 -5.53
CA ARG A 121 4.62 22.62 -5.53
C ARG A 121 3.25 23.21 -5.31
#